data_AF-A0A3D1PPU6-F1
#
_entry.id   AF-A0A3D1PPU6-F1
#
_cell.length_a   1.000
_cell.length_b   1.000
_cell.length_c   1.000
_cell.angle_alpha   90.00
_cell.angle_beta   90.00
_cell.angle_gamma   90.00
#
_symmetry.space_group_name_H-M   'P 1'
#
loop_
_entity.id
_entity.type
_entity.pdbx_description
1 polymer ?
#
loop_
_entity_poly.entity_id
_entity_poly.type
_entity_poly.pdbx_seq_one_letter_code
_entity_poly.pdbx_strand_id
1 'polypeptide(L)'
;VFVNPFDALKFLILIIAIQQVDGNIIGPKILGKSIGVSALWVLVAIVIGGDLLGVVGMVVGVPTFATCYGLLRQFTAWCLERRGIDAEGNPRAKQAEPVQPLNENQVQPRNETENQPVAVQH
;
A
#
# COMPACT_ATOMS: atom_id res chain seq x y z
N VAL A 1 11.84 26.79 -40.35
CA VAL A 1 10.40 26.82 -39.99
C VAL A 1 10.22 27.93 -38.98
N PHE A 2 9.69 29.09 -39.40
CA PHE A 2 9.41 30.20 -38.48
C PHE A 2 8.17 29.85 -37.67
N VAL A 3 8.37 29.53 -36.39
CA VAL A 3 7.28 29.39 -35.43
C VAL A 3 6.85 30.80 -35.03
N ASN A 4 5.58 31.14 -35.21
CA ASN A 4 5.06 32.40 -34.67
C ASN A 4 5.13 32.32 -33.14
N PRO A 5 5.67 33.34 -32.44
CA PRO A 5 5.82 33.32 -30.98
C PRO A 5 4.47 33.15 -30.26
N PHE A 6 3.38 33.58 -30.89
CA PHE A 6 2.02 33.37 -30.39
C PHE A 6 1.56 31.91 -30.41
N ASP A 7 2.08 31.07 -31.31
CA ASP A 7 1.76 29.64 -31.32
C ASP A 7 2.53 28.88 -30.24
N ALA A 8 3.78 29.27 -29.99
CA ALA A 8 4.56 28.78 -28.86
C ALA A 8 3.89 29.11 -27.52
N LEU A 9 3.31 30.32 -27.39
CA LEU A 9 2.59 30.74 -26.18
C LEU A 9 1.32 29.89 -25.94
N LYS A 10 0.54 29.60 -27.00
CA LYS A 10 -0.62 28.70 -26.89
C LYS A 10 -0.22 27.29 -26.45
N PHE A 11 0.85 26.74 -27.04
CA PHE A 11 1.38 25.43 -26.68
C PHE A 11 1.89 25.38 -25.24
N LEU A 12 2.58 26.43 -24.79
CA LEU A 12 3.07 26.52 -23.42
C LEU A 12 1.91 26.51 -22.41
N ILE A 13 0.87 27.31 -22.64
CA ILE A 13 -0.33 27.34 -21.80
C ILE A 13 -1.00 25.96 -21.76
N LEU A 14 -1.11 25.29 -22.92
CA LEU A 14 -1.66 23.94 -23.01
C LEU A 14 -0.83 22.92 -22.20
N ILE A 15 0.50 22.93 -22.34
CA ILE A 15 1.39 22.02 -21.59
C ILE A 15 1.24 22.24 -20.09
N ILE A 16 1.22 23.49 -19.64
CA ILE A 16 1.03 23.82 -18.21
C ILE A 16 -0.32 23.29 -17.74
N ALA A 17 -1.40 23.54 -18.48
CA ALA A 17 -2.73 23.04 -18.11
C ALA A 17 -2.75 21.51 -18.00
N ILE A 18 -2.13 20.79 -18.94
CA ILE A 18 -2.01 19.33 -18.89
C ILE A 18 -1.22 18.90 -17.66
N GLN A 19 -0.06 19.51 -17.39
CA GLN A 19 0.75 19.17 -16.22
C GLN A 19 0.03 19.44 -14.89
N GLN A 20 -0.79 20.49 -14.80
CA GLN A 20 -1.60 20.76 -13.62
C GLN A 20 -2.66 19.68 -13.38
N VAL A 21 -3.33 19.23 -14.45
CA VAL A 21 -4.31 18.12 -14.35
C VAL A 21 -3.60 16.83 -13.96
N ASP A 22 -2.44 16.54 -14.55
CA ASP A 22 -1.67 15.34 -14.24
C ASP A 22 -1.18 15.35 -12.78
N GLY A 23 -0.52 16.43 -12.36
CA GLY A 23 0.04 16.53 -11.01
C GLY A 23 -1.02 16.63 -9.90
N ASN A 24 -2.10 17.39 -10.11
CA ASN A 24 -3.05 17.73 -9.05
C ASN A 24 -4.32 16.85 -9.03
N ILE A 25 -4.68 16.18 -10.14
CA ILE A 25 -5.89 15.35 -10.22
C ILE A 25 -5.55 13.89 -10.53
N ILE A 26 -4.78 13.62 -11.58
CA ILE A 26 -4.49 12.24 -12.01
C ILE A 26 -3.52 11.58 -11.01
N GLY A 27 -2.48 12.30 -10.61
CA GLY A 27 -1.48 11.91 -9.62
C GLY A 27 -2.10 11.36 -8.34
N PRO A 28 -2.90 12.13 -7.56
CA PRO A 28 -3.51 11.62 -6.34
C PRO A 28 -4.54 10.51 -6.60
N LYS A 29 -5.25 10.53 -7.74
CA LYS A 29 -6.23 9.48 -8.07
C LYS A 29 -5.56 8.14 -8.41
N ILE A 30 -4.37 8.16 -8.99
CA ILE A 30 -3.62 6.96 -9.40
C ILE A 30 -2.64 6.49 -8.31
N LEU A 31 -2.09 7.42 -7.50
CA LEU A 31 -1.21 7.11 -6.36
C LEU A 31 -1.97 6.90 -5.03
N GLY A 32 -3.24 7.28 -4.93
CA GLY A 32 -4.01 7.34 -3.69
C GLY A 32 -4.19 6.02 -2.95
N LYS A 33 -4.01 4.87 -3.61
CA LYS A 33 -3.84 3.57 -2.97
C LYS A 33 -2.37 3.18 -3.04
N SER A 34 -1.60 3.64 -2.05
CA SER A 34 -0.20 3.32 -1.76
C SER A 34 0.36 2.13 -2.54
N ILE A 35 0.92 2.38 -3.73
CA ILE A 35 1.69 1.39 -4.50
C ILE A 35 2.99 1.05 -3.76
N GLY A 36 3.29 1.74 -2.64
CA GLY A 36 4.47 1.52 -1.81
C GLY A 36 5.78 1.97 -2.47
N VAL A 37 5.77 2.19 -3.78
CA VAL A 37 6.83 2.83 -4.54
C VAL A 37 6.62 4.34 -4.41
N SER A 38 7.29 4.95 -3.43
CA SER A 38 7.37 6.41 -3.31
C SER A 38 7.87 7.04 -4.61
N ALA A 39 7.44 8.27 -4.93
CA ALA A 39 7.97 9.06 -6.05
C ALA A 39 9.51 9.14 -6.04
N LEU A 40 10.12 8.99 -4.86
CA LEU A 40 11.56 8.84 -4.68
C LEU A 40 12.15 7.70 -5.52
N TRP A 41 11.53 6.52 -5.55
CA TRP A 41 12.05 5.37 -6.28
C TRP A 41 11.98 5.56 -7.79
N VAL A 42 10.97 6.28 -8.29
CA VAL A 42 10.88 6.67 -9.70
C VAL A 42 12.03 7.62 -10.05
N LEU A 43 12.31 8.61 -9.19
CA LEU A 43 13.46 9.51 -9.35
C LEU A 43 14.79 8.73 -9.37
N VAL A 44 14.98 7.81 -8.42
CA VAL A 44 16.18 6.95 -8.38
C VAL A 44 16.34 6.15 -9.67
N ALA A 45 15.27 5.56 -10.19
CA ALA A 45 15.28 4.82 -11.44
C ALA A 45 15.68 5.70 -12.64
N ILE A 46 15.17 6.94 -12.71
CA ILE A 46 15.50 7.90 -13.77
C ILE A 46 16.97 8.32 -13.67
N VAL A 47 17.48 8.61 -12.47
CA VAL A 47 18.87 9.05 -12.28
C VAL A 47 19.83 7.92 -12.66
N ILE A 48 19.62 6.71 -12.14
CA ILE A 48 20.48 5.56 -12.45
C ILE A 48 20.37 5.18 -13.93
N GLY A 49 19.15 5.10 -14.47
CA GLY A 49 18.94 4.80 -15.89
C GLY A 49 19.55 5.86 -16.80
N GLY A 50 19.39 7.13 -16.44
CA GLY A 50 19.96 8.27 -17.13
C GLY A 50 21.48 8.27 -17.16
N ASP A 51 22.13 7.89 -16.06
CA ASP A 51 23.59 7.76 -15.99
C ASP A 51 24.12 6.59 -16.84
N LEU A 52 23.39 5.46 -16.87
CA LEU A 52 23.82 4.27 -17.62
C LEU A 52 23.67 4.38 -19.13
N LEU A 53 22.53 4.90 -19.63
CA LEU A 53 22.17 4.88 -21.06
C LEU A 53 21.68 6.25 -21.59
N GLY A 54 21.86 7.33 -20.81
CA GLY A 54 21.38 8.65 -21.18
C GLY A 54 19.85 8.75 -21.23
N VAL A 55 19.32 9.52 -22.18
CA VAL A 55 17.87 9.76 -22.34
C VAL A 55 17.09 8.45 -22.51
N VAL A 56 17.65 7.47 -23.24
CA VAL A 56 17.01 6.16 -23.43
C VAL A 56 16.85 5.44 -22.10
N GLY A 57 17.88 5.51 -21.25
CA GLY A 57 17.85 4.90 -19.92
C GLY A 57 16.90 5.58 -18.95
N MET A 58 16.61 6.88 -19.12
CA MET A 58 15.57 7.54 -18.32
C MET A 58 14.17 6.98 -18.63
N VAL A 59 13.87 6.72 -19.90
CA VAL A 59 12.56 6.20 -20.34
C VAL A 59 12.39 4.73 -19.96
N VAL A 60 13.43 3.91 -20.17
CA VAL A 60 13.39 2.47 -19.91
C VAL A 60 13.64 2.16 -18.43
N GLY A 61 14.40 2.99 -17.72
CA GLY A 61 14.77 2.78 -16.32
C GLY A 61 13.57 2.70 -15.38
N VAL A 62 12.57 3.56 -15.57
CA VAL A 62 11.34 3.56 -14.75
C VAL A 62 10.57 2.23 -14.83
N PRO A 63 10.14 1.75 -16.00
CA PRO A 63 9.42 0.47 -16.09
C PRO A 63 10.29 -0.71 -15.66
N THR A 64 11.58 -0.73 -15.99
CA THR A 64 12.49 -1.80 -15.54
C THR A 64 12.59 -1.85 -14.01
N PHE A 65 12.75 -0.70 -13.36
CA PHE A 65 12.80 -0.62 -11.90
C PHE A 65 11.47 -1.06 -11.27
N ALA A 66 10.34 -0.62 -11.84
CA ALA A 66 9.01 -1.03 -11.38
C ALA A 66 8.81 -2.55 -11.46
N THR A 67 9.22 -3.19 -12.56
CA THR A 67 9.18 -4.64 -12.72
C THR A 67 10.08 -5.33 -11.69
N CYS A 68 11.32 -4.87 -11.51
CA CYS A 68 12.26 -5.44 -10.56
C CYS A 68 11.73 -5.35 -9.11
N TYR A 69 11.24 -4.18 -8.71
CA TYR A 69 10.63 -3.97 -7.39
C TYR A 69 9.40 -4.88 -7.18
N GLY A 70 8.56 -5.04 -8.20
CA GLY A 70 7.42 -5.95 -8.16
C GLY A 70 7.83 -7.42 -7.95
N LEU A 71 8.88 -7.87 -8.62
CA LEU A 71 9.45 -9.21 -8.43
C LEU A 71 10.03 -9.39 -7.04
N LEU A 72 10.77 -8.40 -6.52
CA LEU A 72 11.31 -8.43 -5.15
C LEU A 72 10.20 -8.52 -4.11
N ARG A 73 9.09 -7.79 -4.29
CA ARG A 73 7.90 -7.86 -3.42
C ARG A 73 7.31 -9.27 -3.40
N GLN A 74 7.13 -9.88 -4.57
CA GLN A 74 6.61 -11.25 -4.69
C GLN A 74 7.56 -12.27 -4.05
N PHE A 75 8.86 -12.12 -4.29
CA PHE A 75 9.88 -12.99 -3.70
C PHE A 75 9.91 -12.89 -2.18
N THR A 76 9.81 -11.68 -1.64
CA THR A 76 9.79 -11.44 -0.19
C THR A 76 8.53 -12.05 0.44
N ALA A 77 7.36 -11.85 -0.17
CA ALA A 77 6.11 -12.45 0.30
C ALA A 77 6.20 -13.98 0.32
N TRP A 78 6.76 -14.57 -0.74
CA TRP A 78 6.99 -16.00 -0.83
C TRP A 78 7.95 -16.52 0.25
N CYS A 79 9.01 -15.77 0.56
CA CYS A 79 9.96 -16.13 1.62
C CYS A 79 9.32 -16.04 3.02
N LEU A 80 8.45 -15.06 3.23
CA LEU A 80 7.76 -14.82 4.50
C LEU A 80 6.73 -15.91 4.80
N GLU A 81 6.00 -16.36 3.77
CA GLU A 81 5.05 -17.47 3.89
C GLU A 81 5.74 -18.79 4.28
N ARG A 82 6.94 -19.05 3.75
CA ARG A 82 7.75 -20.22 4.15
C ARG A 82 8.20 -20.19 5.61
N ARG A 83 8.27 -19.00 6.21
CA ARG A 83 8.60 -18.80 7.62
C ARG A 83 7.36 -18.74 8.52
N GLY A 84 6.16 -18.86 7.95
CA GLY A 84 4.91 -18.73 8.67
C GLY A 84 4.75 -17.34 9.30
N ILE A 85 5.21 -16.29 8.62
CA ILE A 85 5.08 -14.90 9.09
C ILE A 85 4.08 -14.19 8.18
N ASP A 86 3.10 -13.48 8.76
CA ASP A 86 2.11 -12.71 8.00
C ASP A 86 2.69 -11.39 7.45
N ALA A 87 1.89 -10.66 6.65
CA ALA A 87 2.31 -9.40 6.06
C ALA A 87 2.56 -8.30 7.10
N GLU A 88 2.06 -8.45 8.33
CA GLU A 88 2.34 -7.59 9.47
C GLU A 88 3.61 -7.98 10.24
N GLY A 89 4.27 -9.10 9.89
CA GLY A 89 5.50 -9.56 10.54
C GLY A 89 5.27 -10.44 11.78
N ASN A 90 4.04 -10.91 12.00
CA ASN A 90 3.67 -11.74 13.14
C ASN A 90 3.66 -13.24 12.78
N PRO A 91 4.06 -14.15 13.69
CA PRO A 91 3.98 -15.58 13.44
C PRO A 91 2.52 -16.05 13.27
N ARG A 92 2.22 -16.75 12.17
CA ARG A 92 0.89 -17.30 11.79
C ARG A 92 0.27 -18.28 12.79
N ALA A 93 0.91 -18.56 13.92
CA ALA A 93 0.43 -19.44 14.97
C ALA A 93 -0.92 -19.02 15.60
N LYS A 94 -1.42 -17.80 15.34
CA LYS A 94 -2.68 -17.29 15.93
C LYS A 94 -3.93 -17.42 15.04
N GLN A 95 -3.83 -17.98 13.82
CA GLN A 95 -4.95 -18.06 12.87
C GLN A 95 -5.48 -19.49 12.64
N ALA A 96 -5.08 -20.47 13.45
CA ALA A 96 -5.66 -21.81 13.43
C ALA A 96 -6.90 -21.97 14.34
N GLU A 97 -7.36 -20.90 15.01
CA GLU A 97 -8.73 -20.87 15.51
C GLU A 97 -9.59 -20.08 14.53
N PRO A 98 -10.57 -20.71 13.85
CA PRO A 98 -11.61 -19.93 13.19
C PRO A 98 -12.27 -19.08 14.27
N VAL A 99 -12.37 -17.77 14.03
CA VAL A 99 -13.21 -16.88 14.83
C VAL A 99 -14.64 -17.42 14.72
N GLN A 100 -15.03 -18.28 15.64
CA GLN A 100 -16.41 -18.64 15.85
C GLN A 100 -17.13 -17.33 16.20
N PRO A 101 -18.28 -17.01 15.57
CA PRO A 101 -19.06 -15.87 16.01
C PRO A 101 -19.34 -16.08 17.49
N LEU A 102 -19.03 -15.06 18.30
CA LEU A 102 -19.33 -15.01 19.72
C LEU A 102 -20.79 -15.47 19.90
N ASN A 103 -20.96 -16.70 20.39
CA ASN A 103 -22.27 -17.29 20.60
C ASN A 103 -22.81 -16.68 21.89
N GLU A 104 -23.72 -15.73 21.72
CA GLU A 104 -24.39 -14.95 22.76
C GLU A 104 -25.06 -15.82 23.86
N ASN A 105 -25.20 -17.12 23.65
CA ASN A 105 -25.67 -18.10 24.63
C ASN A 105 -24.57 -18.61 25.61
N GLN A 106 -23.38 -18.00 25.64
CA GLN A 106 -22.34 -18.27 26.64
C GLN A 106 -22.24 -17.18 27.73
N VAL A 107 -23.28 -16.36 27.92
CA VAL A 107 -23.51 -15.70 29.22
C VAL A 107 -24.39 -16.62 30.06
N GLN A 108 -23.82 -17.70 30.60
CA GLN A 108 -24.50 -18.47 31.63
C GLN A 108 -24.68 -17.58 32.88
N PRO A 109 -25.87 -17.55 33.51
CA PRO A 109 -26.05 -16.93 34.81
C PRO A 109 -25.26 -17.75 35.84
N ARG A 110 -24.04 -17.31 36.12
CA ARG A 110 -23.21 -17.86 37.19
C ARG A 110 -23.83 -17.40 38.52
N ASN A 111 -24.54 -18.34 39.15
CA ASN A 111 -24.58 -18.60 40.59
C ASN A 111 -24.72 -17.40 41.56
N GLU A 112 -25.96 -16.99 41.83
CA GLU A 112 -26.30 -16.18 43.01
C GLU A 112 -27.12 -16.96 44.08
N THR A 113 -27.29 -18.28 43.93
CA THR A 113 -27.96 -19.11 44.96
C THR A 113 -27.00 -19.60 46.06
N GLU A 114 -25.75 -19.15 46.08
CA GLU A 114 -24.73 -19.58 47.05
C GLU A 114 -24.24 -18.39 47.89
N ASN A 115 -25.17 -17.67 48.52
CA ASN A 115 -24.84 -16.83 49.68
C ASN A 115 -26.05 -16.59 50.59
N GLN A 116 -26.82 -17.65 50.80
CA GLN A 116 -27.81 -17.68 51.86
C GLN A 116 -27.25 -18.54 53.01
N PRO A 117 -26.55 -17.94 53.99
CA PRO A 117 -26.32 -18.63 55.25
C PRO A 117 -27.66 -18.73 55.98
N VAL A 118 -28.11 -19.97 56.09
CA VAL A 118 -29.17 -20.43 57.00
C VAL A 118 -28.83 -19.97 58.42
N ALA A 119 -29.66 -19.10 59.00
CA ALA A 119 -29.74 -18.93 60.45
C ALA A 119 -31.19 -18.63 60.87
N VAL A 120 -31.85 -19.72 61.26
CA VAL A 120 -32.98 -19.77 62.18
C VAL A 120 -32.55 -19.11 63.51
N GLN A 121 -33.31 -18.14 64.02
CA GLN A 121 -33.75 -18.09 65.43
C GLN A 121 -34.61 -16.86 65.78
N HIS A 122 -35.82 -17.18 66.28
CA HIS A 122 -36.76 -16.44 67.15
C HIS A 122 -37.26 -15.04 66.80
#